data_AF-A0A6V1ZZJ3-F1
#
_entry.id   AF-A0A6V1ZZJ3-F1
#
_cell.length_a   1.000
_cell.length_b   1.000
_cell.length_c   1.000
_cell.angle_alpha   90.00
_cell.angle_beta   90.00
_cell.angle_gamma   90.00
#
_symmetry.space_group_name_H-M   'P 1'
#
loop_
_entity.id
_entity.type
_entity.pdbx_description
1 polymer ?
#
loop_
_entity_poly.entity_id
_entity_poly.type
_entity_poly.pdbx_seq_one_letter_code
_entity_poly.pdbx_strand_id
1 'polypeptide(L)'
;RIYTRQHPTPTQTKDEKMGLVATLVGGTLGTSVQLVTNGVMKIPYSRKPWLHVTYFFLGAYGAHKYLQVEQRLVDEINEIRSDKGMPPMIGSGYWLKYRKPEGGI
;
A
#
# COMPACT_ATOMS: atom_id res chain seq x y z
N ARG A 1 19.56 -4.62 28.60
CA ARG A 1 18.12 -4.79 28.90
C ARG A 1 17.50 -5.37 27.64
N ILE A 2 17.07 -6.62 27.71
CA ILE A 2 16.69 -7.45 26.57
C ILE A 2 15.38 -6.87 26.01
N TYR A 3 15.41 -6.20 24.86
CA TYR A 3 14.20 -5.92 24.12
C TYR A 3 13.76 -7.25 23.53
N THR A 4 12.94 -7.95 24.30
CA THR A 4 12.10 -9.07 23.86
C THR A 4 11.64 -8.82 22.43
N ARG A 5 11.73 -9.84 21.55
CA ARG A 5 11.01 -9.89 20.28
C ARG A 5 9.55 -9.49 20.51
N GLN A 6 9.24 -8.22 20.36
CA GLN A 6 7.86 -7.78 20.27
C GLN A 6 7.51 -7.89 18.79
N HIS A 7 7.10 -9.10 18.39
CA HIS A 7 6.13 -9.22 17.31
C HIS A 7 4.73 -9.28 17.94
N PRO A 8 4.10 -8.14 18.26
CA PRO A 8 2.67 -8.06 18.21
C PRO A 8 2.30 -7.30 16.94
N THR A 9 2.03 -8.02 15.86
CA THR A 9 1.21 -7.51 14.74
C THR A 9 -0.22 -8.05 14.83
N PRO A 10 -1.05 -7.67 15.82
CA PRO A 10 -2.47 -7.98 15.77
C PRO A 10 -3.20 -6.89 14.97
N THR A 11 -2.97 -6.83 13.66
CA THR A 11 -3.90 -6.20 12.72
C THR A 11 -4.09 -7.01 11.43
N GLN A 12 -3.85 -8.33 11.42
CA GLN A 12 -4.10 -9.15 10.22
C GLN A 12 -5.51 -8.95 9.62
N THR A 13 -6.54 -8.74 10.44
CA THR A 13 -7.91 -8.50 9.98
C THR A 13 -8.15 -7.11 9.37
N LYS A 14 -7.35 -6.09 9.74
CA LYS A 14 -7.39 -4.77 9.09
C LYS A 14 -6.58 -4.79 7.80
N ASP A 15 -5.46 -5.50 7.79
CA ASP A 15 -4.57 -5.61 6.63
C ASP A 15 -5.23 -6.33 5.45
N GLU A 16 -6.05 -7.36 5.70
CA GLU A 16 -6.84 -8.03 4.65
C GLU A 16 -7.89 -7.10 4.03
N LYS A 17 -8.64 -6.36 4.88
CA LYS A 17 -9.63 -5.38 4.42
C LYS A 17 -8.95 -4.24 3.65
N MET A 18 -7.80 -3.78 4.11
CA MET A 18 -6.99 -2.76 3.41
C MET A 18 -6.42 -3.29 2.09
N GLY A 19 -6.05 -4.56 2.00
CA GLY A 19 -5.61 -5.21 0.75
C GLY A 19 -6.74 -5.34 -0.28
N LEU A 20 -7.94 -5.73 0.15
CA LEU A 20 -9.12 -5.78 -0.71
C LEU A 20 -9.55 -4.38 -1.17
N VAL A 21 -9.54 -3.40 -0.28
CA VAL A 21 -9.85 -2.01 -0.65
C VAL A 21 -8.79 -1.45 -1.58
N ALA A 22 -7.50 -1.70 -1.34
CA ALA A 22 -6.42 -1.23 -2.20
C ALA A 22 -6.46 -1.86 -3.59
N THR A 23 -6.79 -3.15 -3.70
CA THR A 23 -6.94 -3.83 -5.00
C THR A 23 -8.15 -3.33 -5.76
N LEU A 24 -9.28 -3.08 -5.10
CA LEU A 24 -10.46 -2.45 -5.70
C LEU A 24 -10.16 -1.03 -6.15
N VAL A 25 -9.55 -0.21 -5.30
CA VAL A 25 -9.17 1.18 -5.62
C VAL A 25 -8.15 1.20 -6.76
N GLY A 26 -7.12 0.36 -6.71
CA GLY A 26 -6.12 0.22 -7.76
C GLY A 26 -6.72 -0.22 -9.09
N GLY A 27 -7.66 -1.17 -9.05
CA GLY A 27 -8.40 -1.59 -10.23
C GLY A 27 -9.27 -0.47 -10.80
N THR A 28 -10.04 0.24 -9.95
CA THR A 28 -10.85 1.38 -10.40
C THR A 28 -10.00 2.51 -10.98
N LEU A 29 -8.84 2.79 -10.38
CA LEU A 29 -7.87 3.75 -10.91
C LEU A 29 -7.37 3.32 -12.28
N GLY A 30 -6.98 2.05 -12.44
CA GLY A 30 -6.60 1.48 -13.73
C GLY A 30 -7.68 1.64 -14.81
N THR A 31 -8.95 1.39 -14.47
CA THR A 31 -10.08 1.61 -15.39
C THR A 31 -10.31 3.08 -15.69
N SER A 32 -10.17 3.96 -14.70
CA SER A 32 -10.36 5.40 -14.89
C SER A 32 -9.30 6.00 -15.82
N VAL A 33 -8.05 5.53 -15.73
CA VAL A 33 -6.98 5.93 -16.66
C VAL A 33 -7.34 5.57 -18.11
N GLN A 34 -7.93 4.39 -18.34
CA GLN A 34 -8.41 4.00 -19.67
C GLN A 34 -9.58 4.84 -20.17
N LEU A 35 -10.52 5.16 -19.29
CA LEU A 35 -11.63 6.04 -19.63
C LEU A 35 -11.11 7.44 -20.00
N VAL A 36 -10.21 8.02 -19.21
CA VAL A 36 -9.59 9.32 -19.51
C VAL A 36 -8.84 9.28 -20.84
N THR A 37 -8.07 8.22 -21.09
CA THR A 37 -7.31 8.03 -22.33
C THR A 37 -8.23 8.02 -23.56
N ASN A 38 -9.37 7.32 -23.48
CA ASN A 38 -10.37 7.29 -24.54
C ASN A 38 -11.10 8.64 -24.71
N GLY A 39 -11.35 9.36 -23.61
CA GLY A 39 -11.93 10.71 -23.62
C GLY A 39 -11.02 11.74 -24.30
N VAL A 40 -9.71 11.69 -24.04
CA VAL A 40 -8.71 12.56 -24.68
C VAL A 40 -8.64 12.31 -26.18
N MET A 41 -8.73 11.06 -26.62
CA MET A 41 -8.70 10.70 -28.03
C MET A 41 -10.04 10.93 -28.77
N LYS A 42 -11.11 11.36 -28.07
CA LYS A 42 -12.48 11.47 -28.61
C LYS A 42 -13.01 10.17 -29.24
N ILE A 43 -12.53 9.01 -28.79
CA ILE A 43 -12.95 7.69 -29.27
C ILE A 43 -14.09 7.19 -28.35
N PRO A 44 -15.14 6.52 -28.88
CA PRO A 44 -16.21 5.97 -28.06
C PRO A 44 -15.67 5.03 -26.97
N TYR A 45 -16.10 5.28 -25.74
CA TYR A 45 -15.60 4.62 -24.52
C TYR A 45 -15.69 3.08 -24.53
N SER A 46 -16.58 2.48 -25.33
CA SER A 46 -16.85 1.04 -25.35
C SER A 46 -16.22 0.27 -26.50
N ARG A 47 -15.34 0.88 -27.30
CA ARG A 47 -14.81 0.22 -28.52
C ARG A 47 -14.02 -1.06 -28.23
N LYS A 48 -13.39 -1.16 -27.06
CA LYS A 48 -12.66 -2.35 -26.57
C LYS A 48 -12.93 -2.56 -25.09
N PRO A 49 -14.05 -3.20 -24.70
CA PRO A 49 -14.44 -3.37 -23.29
C PRO A 49 -13.44 -4.24 -22.52
N TRP A 50 -12.82 -5.20 -23.20
CA TRP A 50 -11.79 -6.07 -22.64
C TRP A 50 -10.54 -5.31 -22.19
N LEU A 51 -10.25 -4.17 -22.82
CA LEU A 51 -9.10 -3.35 -22.42
C LEU A 51 -9.31 -2.82 -20.99
N HIS A 52 -10.49 -2.30 -20.66
CA HIS A 52 -10.82 -1.82 -19.31
C HIS A 52 -10.59 -2.89 -18.25
N VAL A 53 -10.97 -4.14 -18.54
CA VAL A 53 -10.75 -5.28 -17.65
C VAL A 53 -9.25 -5.58 -17.48
N THR A 54 -8.46 -5.55 -18.56
CA THR A 54 -7.00 -5.73 -18.44
C THR A 54 -6.34 -4.66 -17.59
N TYR A 55 -6.75 -3.39 -17.72
CA TYR A 55 -6.22 -2.31 -16.90
C TYR A 55 -6.73 -2.34 -15.46
N PHE A 56 -7.94 -2.86 -15.21
CA PHE A 56 -8.42 -3.17 -13.87
C PHE A 56 -7.51 -4.20 -13.19
N PHE A 57 -7.25 -5.34 -13.85
CA PHE A 57 -6.38 -6.37 -13.30
C PHE A 57 -4.94 -5.89 -13.11
N LEU A 58 -4.41 -5.11 -14.06
CA LEU A 58 -3.08 -4.52 -13.95
C LEU A 58 -3.00 -3.55 -12.77
N GLY A 59 -4.02 -2.70 -12.58
CA GLY A 59 -4.12 -1.77 -11.46
C GLY A 59 -4.25 -2.48 -10.11
N ALA A 60 -5.06 -3.55 -10.04
CA ALA A 60 -5.21 -4.37 -8.85
C ALA A 60 -3.91 -5.10 -8.48
N TYR A 61 -3.21 -5.68 -9.46
CA TYR A 61 -1.92 -6.32 -9.26
C TYR A 61 -0.85 -5.33 -8.78
N GLY A 62 -0.80 -4.15 -9.41
CA GLY A 62 0.10 -3.07 -8.99
C GLY A 62 -0.14 -2.62 -7.56
N ALA A 63 -1.40 -2.41 -7.16
CA ALA A 63 -1.76 -2.05 -5.80
C ALA A 63 -1.39 -3.14 -4.78
N HIS A 64 -1.59 -4.42 -5.13
CA HIS A 64 -1.21 -5.53 -4.28
C HIS A 64 0.31 -5.61 -4.06
N LYS A 65 1.10 -5.44 -5.13
CA LYS A 65 2.55 -5.40 -5.03
C LYS A 65 3.06 -4.19 -4.25
N TYR A 66 2.40 -3.04 -4.40
CA TYR A 66 2.75 -1.83 -3.65
C TYR A 66 2.64 -2.05 -2.13
N LEU A 67 1.58 -2.71 -1.66
CA LEU A 67 1.41 -3.02 -0.24
C LEU A 67 2.50 -3.95 0.30
N GLN A 68 2.90 -4.97 -0.48
CA GLN A 68 3.98 -5.88 -0.09
C GLN A 68 5.33 -5.14 0.03
N VAL A 69 5.61 -4.23 -0.92
CA VAL A 69 6.80 -3.40 -0.90
C VAL A 69 6.78 -2.46 0.31
N GLU A 70 5.64 -1.84 0.61
CA GLU A 70 5.50 -0.96 1.76
C GLU A 70 5.83 -1.67 3.08
N GLN A 71 5.31 -2.88 3.29
CA GLN A 71 5.60 -3.70 4.47
C GLN A 71 7.09 -4.02 4.57
N ARG A 72 7.70 -4.46 3.46
CA ARG A 72 9.13 -4.77 3.41
C ARG A 72 10.00 -3.56 3.76
N LEU A 73 9.69 -2.37 3.24
CA LEU A 73 10.44 -1.15 3.54
C LEU A 73 10.34 -0.77 5.01
N VAL A 74 9.17 -0.95 5.64
CA VAL A 74 9.01 -0.68 7.07
C VAL A 74 9.89 -1.61 7.90
N ASP A 75 9.94 -2.90 7.54
CA ASP A 75 10.78 -3.88 8.21
C ASP A 75 12.27 -3.56 8.05
N GLU A 76 12.73 -3.26 6.83
CA GLU A 76 14.12 -2.87 6.57
C GLU A 76 14.52 -1.58 7.33
N ILE A 77 13.63 -0.59 7.41
CA ILE A 77 13.90 0.64 8.19
C ILE A 77 13.95 0.33 9.68
N ASN A 78 13.09 -0.57 10.18
CA ASN A 78 13.10 -0.98 11.59
C ASN A 78 14.38 -1.75 11.95
N GLU A 79 14.88 -2.60 11.06
CA GLU A 79 16.16 -3.29 11.21
C GLU A 79 17.31 -2.28 11.33
N ILE A 80 17.43 -1.35 10.38
CA ILE A 80 18.45 -0.30 10.39
C ILE A 80 18.37 0.59 11.65
N ARG A 81 17.16 0.83 12.17
CA ARG A 81 17.00 1.59 13.43
C ARG A 81 17.40 0.78 14.64
N SER A 82 17.09 -0.51 14.66
CA SER A 82 17.46 -1.41 15.75
C SER A 82 18.99 -1.50 15.89
N ASP A 83 19.72 -1.56 14.77
CA ASP A 83 21.19 -1.55 14.75
C ASP A 83 21.78 -0.25 15.33
N LYS A 84 21.07 0.86 15.14
CA LYS A 84 21.44 2.19 15.66
C LYS A 84 20.94 2.43 17.09
N GLY A 85 20.33 1.44 17.74
CA GLY A 85 19.76 1.58 19.08
C GLY A 85 18.53 2.48 19.16
N MET A 86 17.89 2.78 18.02
CA MET A 86 16.68 3.61 17.95
C MET A 86 15.41 2.76 18.09
N PRO A 87 14.31 3.31 18.64
CA PRO A 87 13.04 2.59 18.73
C PRO A 87 12.40 2.36 17.35
N PRO A 88 11.57 1.30 17.20
CA PRO A 88 10.93 0.97 15.93
C PRO A 88 9.89 2.01 15.52
N MET A 89 9.65 2.12 14.20
CA MET A 89 8.55 2.95 13.67
C MET A 89 7.22 2.34 14.09
N ILE A 90 6.34 3.16 14.66
CA ILE A 90 4.99 2.76 15.05
C ILE A 90 4.00 3.37 14.07
N GLY A 91 2.99 2.57 13.68
CA GLY A 91 1.86 3.05 12.89
C GLY A 91 1.10 4.13 13.67
N SER A 92 1.01 5.33 13.11
CA SER A 92 0.28 6.44 13.71
C SER A 92 -1.18 6.41 13.25
N GLY A 93 -2.13 6.52 14.18
CA GLY A 93 -3.57 6.54 13.90
C GLY A 93 -4.09 7.84 13.27
N TYR A 94 -3.19 8.69 12.76
CA TYR A 94 -3.49 9.99 12.16
C TYR A 94 -3.09 10.01 10.66
N TRP A 95 -3.24 11.15 9.98
CA TRP A 95 -2.93 11.32 8.55
C TRP A 95 -1.50 10.89 8.16
N LEU A 96 -0.53 10.99 9.06
CA LEU A 96 0.79 10.41 8.90
C LEU A 96 0.77 8.95 9.36
N LYS A 97 0.90 8.03 8.40
CA LYS A 97 0.83 6.58 8.63
C LYS A 97 1.95 6.06 9.54
N TYR A 98 3.14 6.68 9.50
CA TYR A 98 4.28 6.34 10.36
C TYR A 98 4.77 7.59 11.09
N ARG A 99 5.00 7.48 12.40
CA ARG A 99 5.57 8.56 13.22
C ARG A 99 6.88 8.09 13.85
N LYS A 100 7.86 9.00 13.96
CA LYS A 100 9.07 8.76 14.76
C LYS A 100 8.64 8.59 16.23
N PRO A 101 9.03 7.51 16.92
CA PRO A 101 8.71 7.32 18.33
C PRO A 101 9.29 8.47 19.19
N GLU A 102 8.44 9.11 19.99
CA GLU A 102 8.82 10.18 20.91
C GLU A 102 9.41 9.55 22.19
N GLY A 103 10.71 9.30 22.18
CA GLY A 103 11.41 8.68 23.31
C GLY A 103 12.84 8.24 23.06
N GLY A 104 13.47 8.65 21.96
CA GLY A 104 14.92 8.50 21.77
C GLY A 104 15.64 9.74 22.26
N ILE A 105 16.66 9.55 23.10
CA ILE A 105 17.70 10.54 23.39
C ILE A 105 18.35 10.97 22.07
#